data_AF-A0A2H2ZUB1-F1
#
_entry.id   AF-A0A2H2ZUB1-F1
#
_cell.length_a   1.000
_cell.length_b   1.000
_cell.length_c   1.000
_cell.angle_alpha   90.00
_cell.angle_beta   90.00
_cell.angle_gamma   90.00
#
_symmetry.space_group_name_H-M   'P 1'
#
loop_
_entity.id
_entity.type
_entity.pdbx_description
1 polymer ?
#
loop_
_entity_poly.entity_id
_entity_poly.type
_entity_poly.pdbx_seq_one_letter_code
_entity_poly.pdbx_strand_id
1 'polypeptide(L)'
;MADAETDSRRLSPVFDRTEDHPLDKMEGLNPERAMRLLQPRSPERSPSPVITIGPRISGSNAVGLGAATIRQPAGGKPQSSPARDAGAQSLVRAPRPLPQSLPLVVAGVKRPRSHLDEPEPPVSRRWRSTPPVLPPQPPPNPHTIYLEGLLTPRSLLLTLKSGCGDGSQLMSTQYRSITNVGLLLGNAIQNRLDIPVLQLPPPSEAQGSLERVIQGELLEAIWYDLTPEAKYGYARQLRRIVNNLRGGMTSVRTPATTVGKTNLLGSAFSGPYCLILDQHVQNTYWAVRARPTCREYVAFLATSFVPSVPTPVAHALTCQFRSDYRIRFTHGEVSPGNIVVHNSKIVCILGWDNGGWYPEWWEYAKFFEARTSPENQDWYDFADEIFMDAYPNELVAYQGIARCQRQ
;
A
#
# COMPACT_ATOMS: atom_id res chain seq x y z
N MET A 1 -21.37 -58.23 53.49
CA MET A 1 -20.82 -58.38 54.85
C MET A 1 -19.31 -58.20 54.76
N ALA A 2 -18.82 -57.28 55.59
CA ALA A 2 -17.47 -57.14 56.14
C ALA A 2 -16.31 -56.61 55.26
N ASP A 3 -15.83 -55.46 55.75
CA ASP A 3 -14.60 -54.71 55.47
C ASP A 3 -13.28 -55.45 55.78
N ALA A 4 -12.18 -54.91 55.23
CA ALA A 4 -11.06 -54.29 55.99
C ALA A 4 -9.64 -54.67 55.51
N GLU A 5 -8.88 -53.63 55.14
CA GLU A 5 -7.44 -53.32 55.31
C GLU A 5 -6.42 -54.46 55.52
N THR A 6 -5.31 -54.45 54.75
CA THR A 6 -3.98 -53.92 55.16
C THR A 6 -2.85 -54.29 54.17
N ASP A 7 -2.15 -53.24 53.73
CA ASP A 7 -0.70 -53.03 53.56
C ASP A 7 0.29 -54.23 53.47
N SER A 8 1.16 -54.23 52.43
CA SER A 8 2.64 -54.33 52.53
C SER A 8 3.36 -54.93 51.31
N ARG A 9 4.12 -54.09 50.61
CA ARG A 9 5.51 -54.29 50.11
C ARG A 9 5.83 -55.45 49.13
N ARG A 10 6.18 -55.09 47.87
CA ARG A 10 7.40 -55.57 47.19
C ARG A 10 8.03 -54.49 46.29
N LEU A 11 9.35 -54.39 46.44
CA LEU A 11 10.30 -53.41 45.89
C LEU A 11 10.65 -53.66 44.42
N SER A 12 10.97 -52.59 43.69
CA SER A 12 11.85 -52.54 42.50
C SER A 12 12.41 -51.12 42.34
N PRO A 13 13.58 -50.92 41.70
CA PRO A 13 14.65 -50.07 42.21
C PRO A 13 14.58 -48.59 41.82
N VAL A 14 15.13 -47.76 42.69
CA VAL A 14 15.38 -46.32 42.50
C VAL A 14 16.44 -46.15 41.41
N PHE A 15 16.05 -45.55 40.29
CA PHE A 15 16.99 -44.86 39.41
C PHE A 15 17.11 -43.42 39.94
N ASP A 16 18.26 -43.05 40.49
CA ASP A 16 18.60 -41.64 40.67
C ASP A 16 18.72 -41.01 39.29
N ARG A 17 17.63 -40.39 38.82
CA ARG A 17 17.72 -39.32 37.83
C ARG A 17 18.12 -38.07 38.60
N THR A 18 19.34 -37.60 38.39
CA THR A 18 19.68 -36.21 38.63
C THR A 18 18.65 -35.35 37.89
N GLU A 19 17.78 -34.69 38.66
CA GLU A 19 16.88 -33.67 38.15
C GLU A 19 17.74 -32.50 37.67
N ASP A 20 17.96 -32.44 36.35
CA ASP A 20 18.58 -31.30 35.68
C ASP A 20 17.55 -30.16 35.75
N HIS A 21 17.60 -29.36 36.82
CA HIS A 21 16.70 -28.24 37.01
C HIS A 21 16.88 -27.24 35.83
N PRO A 22 15.82 -26.86 35.09
CA PRO A 22 15.94 -26.02 33.89
C PRO A 22 16.53 -24.61 34.12
N LEU A 23 16.78 -24.25 35.38
CA LEU A 23 17.30 -22.96 35.80
C LEU A 23 18.83 -22.91 35.82
N ASP A 24 19.52 -24.07 35.90
CA ASP A 24 21.00 -24.10 35.97
C ASP A 24 21.69 -23.81 34.63
N LYS A 25 20.94 -23.83 33.51
CA LYS A 25 21.46 -23.52 32.17
C LYS A 25 21.19 -22.09 31.71
N MET A 26 20.64 -21.23 32.57
CA MET A 26 20.20 -19.88 32.19
C MET A 26 20.79 -18.77 33.07
N GLU A 27 22.07 -18.88 33.44
CA GLU A 27 22.79 -17.77 34.08
C GLU A 27 22.80 -16.52 33.18
N GLY A 28 22.35 -15.39 33.72
CA GLY A 28 22.34 -14.09 33.05
C GLY A 28 20.99 -13.62 32.50
N LEU A 29 19.92 -14.41 32.61
CA LEU A 29 18.57 -13.95 32.25
C LEU A 29 17.76 -13.49 33.46
N ASN A 30 17.05 -12.36 33.29
CA ASN A 30 16.08 -11.88 34.30
C ASN A 30 15.05 -12.98 34.62
N PRO A 31 14.85 -13.35 35.89
CA PRO A 31 14.00 -14.47 36.31
C PRO A 31 12.55 -14.35 35.85
N GLU A 32 12.01 -13.13 35.73
CA GLU A 32 10.64 -12.93 35.22
C GLU A 32 10.50 -13.30 33.73
N ARG A 33 11.60 -13.16 32.96
CA ARG A 33 11.62 -13.49 31.54
C ARG A 33 11.74 -14.99 31.30
N ALA A 34 12.50 -15.69 32.14
CA ALA A 34 12.60 -17.15 32.10
C ALA A 34 11.26 -17.81 32.42
N MET A 35 10.51 -17.28 33.40
CA MET A 35 9.20 -17.80 33.78
C MET A 35 8.12 -17.64 32.69
N ARG A 36 8.21 -16.60 31.84
CA ARG A 36 7.27 -16.45 30.70
C ARG A 36 7.52 -17.46 29.58
N LEU A 37 8.75 -17.92 29.40
CA LEU A 37 9.11 -18.87 28.34
C LEU A 37 8.70 -20.31 28.67
N LEU A 38 8.48 -20.61 29.95
CA LEU A 38 8.12 -21.94 30.46
C LEU A 38 6.59 -22.16 30.56
N GLN A 39 5.76 -21.16 30.24
CA GLN A 39 4.31 -21.34 30.25
C GLN A 39 3.82 -22.18 29.05
N PRO A 40 2.98 -23.21 29.26
CA PRO A 40 2.40 -23.98 28.17
C PRO A 40 1.52 -23.09 27.29
N ARG A 41 1.74 -23.13 25.97
CA ARG A 41 0.87 -22.45 24.99
C ARG A 41 -0.52 -23.07 25.03
N SER A 42 -1.55 -22.24 25.22
CA SER A 42 -2.96 -22.63 25.13
C SER A 42 -3.30 -23.20 23.74
N PRO A 43 -4.26 -24.13 23.65
CA PRO A 43 -4.52 -24.89 22.43
C PRO A 43 -5.08 -24.01 21.29
N GLU A 44 -4.68 -24.41 20.09
CA GLU A 44 -4.90 -23.78 18.79
C GLU A 44 -6.36 -23.39 18.52
N ARG A 45 -6.57 -22.12 18.13
CA ARG A 45 -7.76 -21.69 17.39
C ARG A 45 -7.43 -21.79 15.90
N SER A 46 -8.27 -22.53 15.19
CA SER A 46 -8.23 -22.84 13.76
C SER A 46 -7.97 -21.64 12.83
N PRO A 47 -7.30 -21.84 11.67
CA PRO A 47 -6.98 -20.78 10.74
C PRO A 47 -8.15 -20.56 9.77
N SER A 48 -8.80 -19.41 9.88
CA SER A 48 -9.58 -18.84 8.78
C SER A 48 -9.36 -17.34 8.87
N PRO A 49 -8.78 -16.67 7.86
CA PRO A 49 -8.68 -15.22 7.88
C PRO A 49 -10.08 -14.69 7.61
N VAL A 50 -10.80 -14.33 8.67
CA VAL A 50 -11.92 -13.41 8.56
C VAL A 50 -11.30 -12.08 8.14
N ILE A 51 -11.35 -11.78 6.84
CA ILE A 51 -10.98 -10.47 6.29
C ILE A 51 -11.93 -9.46 6.94
N THR A 52 -11.44 -8.83 8.00
CA THR A 52 -12.14 -7.76 8.69
C THR A 52 -11.91 -6.51 7.87
N ILE A 53 -12.93 -6.09 7.12
CA ILE A 53 -12.93 -4.81 6.39
C ILE A 53 -12.79 -3.71 7.45
N GLY A 54 -11.60 -3.13 7.58
CA GLY A 54 -11.37 -1.99 8.46
C GLY A 54 -12.16 -0.76 8.00
N PRO A 55 -12.28 0.25 8.87
CA PRO A 55 -13.11 1.43 8.61
C PRO A 55 -12.64 2.16 7.35
N ARG A 56 -13.57 2.41 6.42
CA ARG A 56 -13.31 3.19 5.20
C ARG A 56 -13.22 4.66 5.56
N ILE A 57 -12.00 5.16 5.70
CA ILE A 57 -11.72 6.53 6.08
C ILE A 57 -11.72 7.39 4.81
N SER A 58 -12.67 8.33 4.71
CA SER A 58 -12.62 9.35 3.66
C SER A 58 -11.33 10.15 3.80
N GLY A 59 -10.56 10.27 2.70
CA GLY A 59 -9.31 11.03 2.64
C GLY A 59 -9.51 12.55 2.72
N SER A 60 -10.59 13.01 3.36
CA SER A 60 -10.82 14.43 3.59
C SER A 60 -11.54 14.79 4.88
N ASN A 61 -12.06 13.86 5.72
CA ASN A 61 -12.63 14.26 7.03
C ASN A 61 -12.88 13.14 8.07
N ALA A 62 -12.42 11.90 7.90
CA ALA A 62 -12.65 10.83 8.89
C ALA A 62 -14.14 10.65 9.30
N VAL A 63 -15.08 10.93 8.39
CA VAL A 63 -16.51 10.67 8.60
C VAL A 63 -16.85 9.34 7.93
N GLY A 64 -17.28 8.36 8.72
CA GLY A 64 -17.81 7.10 8.22
C GLY A 64 -19.12 7.30 7.45
N LEU A 65 -19.42 6.41 6.51
CA LEU A 65 -20.69 6.42 5.77
C LEU A 65 -21.88 6.51 6.75
N GLY A 66 -22.76 7.49 6.57
CA GLY A 66 -24.06 7.55 7.23
C GLY A 66 -24.18 8.35 8.54
N ALA A 67 -23.16 9.07 9.00
CA ALA A 67 -23.30 9.94 10.17
C ALA A 67 -23.86 11.32 9.79
N ALA A 68 -25.10 11.59 10.20
CA ALA A 68 -25.78 12.87 10.01
C ALA A 68 -25.04 14.03 10.71
N THR A 69 -24.87 15.12 9.97
CA THR A 69 -24.36 16.41 10.46
C THR A 69 -25.23 16.96 11.60
N ILE A 70 -24.68 17.01 12.81
CA ILE A 70 -25.19 17.90 13.86
C ILE A 70 -24.48 19.24 13.70
N ARG A 71 -25.25 20.23 13.24
CA ARG A 71 -24.90 21.66 13.24
C ARG A 71 -24.96 22.22 14.66
N GLN A 72 -24.07 23.17 14.96
CA GLN A 72 -24.30 24.55 15.48
C GLN A 72 -23.12 25.03 16.36
N PRO A 73 -22.98 26.35 16.66
CA PRO A 73 -23.00 27.52 15.78
C PRO A 73 -21.83 28.51 16.08
N ALA A 74 -21.87 29.66 15.40
CA ALA A 74 -20.86 30.73 15.36
C ALA A 74 -20.77 31.65 16.60
N GLY A 75 -19.63 32.35 16.71
CA GLY A 75 -19.38 33.55 17.53
C GLY A 75 -17.89 33.61 17.90
N GLY A 76 -17.10 34.68 17.81
CA GLY A 76 -17.24 36.10 17.52
C GLY A 76 -15.99 36.76 18.13
N LYS A 77 -15.16 37.47 17.35
CA LYS A 77 -14.08 38.33 17.87
C LYS A 77 -14.68 39.70 18.25
N PRO A 78 -14.08 40.45 19.21
CA PRO A 78 -13.22 41.57 18.79
C PRO A 78 -11.99 41.91 19.69
N GLN A 79 -11.17 42.75 19.07
CA GLN A 79 -9.89 43.44 19.37
C GLN A 79 -9.62 44.03 20.78
N SER A 80 -8.33 44.22 21.11
CA SER A 80 -7.71 45.55 21.38
C SER A 80 -6.18 45.48 21.65
N SER A 81 -5.46 46.54 21.23
CA SER A 81 -4.00 46.84 21.32
C SER A 81 -3.70 47.74 22.56
N PRO A 82 -2.55 48.45 22.80
CA PRO A 82 -1.39 48.78 21.94
C PRO A 82 0.01 48.84 22.64
N ALA A 83 0.98 49.37 21.86
CA ALA A 83 2.44 49.45 22.00
C ALA A 83 2.99 50.67 22.78
N ARG A 84 4.34 50.69 22.98
CA ARG A 84 5.33 51.81 23.02
C ARG A 84 6.69 51.25 23.49
N ASP A 85 7.91 51.70 23.16
CA ASP A 85 8.54 52.91 22.59
C ASP A 85 9.90 52.48 21.94
N ALA A 86 10.28 52.93 20.74
CA ALA A 86 11.13 54.09 20.39
C ALA A 86 12.62 54.03 20.84
N GLY A 87 13.58 54.14 19.89
CA GLY A 87 15.00 54.31 20.21
C GLY A 87 16.02 54.20 19.06
N ALA A 88 16.06 55.22 18.19
CA ALA A 88 17.15 55.83 17.39
C ALA A 88 18.35 55.03 16.77
N GLN A 89 18.74 55.58 15.61
CA GLN A 89 19.74 55.19 14.61
C GLN A 89 21.19 55.57 14.99
N SER A 90 22.21 54.96 14.35
CA SER A 90 23.25 55.69 13.60
C SER A 90 24.19 54.77 12.80
N LEU A 91 24.65 55.28 11.66
CA LEU A 91 25.48 54.67 10.62
C LEU A 91 26.97 55.03 10.79
N VAL A 92 27.86 54.27 10.12
CA VAL A 92 28.95 54.75 9.21
C VAL A 92 30.34 54.06 9.37
N ARG A 93 30.74 53.43 8.24
CA ARG A 93 32.05 53.21 7.56
C ARG A 93 33.27 52.51 8.21
N ALA A 94 33.83 51.61 7.39
CA ALA A 94 35.23 51.12 7.36
C ALA A 94 36.20 52.10 6.66
N PRO A 95 37.54 51.90 6.72
CA PRO A 95 38.25 51.17 5.64
C PRO A 95 39.52 50.36 6.05
N ARG A 96 40.05 49.52 5.13
CA ARG A 96 41.32 48.74 5.15
C ARG A 96 42.51 49.52 4.55
N PRO A 97 43.79 49.09 4.79
CA PRO A 97 44.59 48.44 3.72
C PRO A 97 45.60 47.33 4.16
N LEU A 98 46.17 46.63 3.15
CA LEU A 98 47.17 45.51 3.08
C LEU A 98 48.61 46.03 2.76
N PRO A 99 49.69 45.24 2.47
CA PRO A 99 50.13 43.83 2.76
C PRO A 99 51.67 43.69 3.10
N GLN A 100 52.23 42.45 3.01
CA GLN A 100 53.65 41.97 2.94
C GLN A 100 54.16 41.32 4.25
N SER A 101 54.86 40.18 4.35
CA SER A 101 55.64 39.28 3.45
C SER A 101 55.92 37.93 4.17
N LEU A 102 56.15 36.83 3.44
CA LEU A 102 56.59 35.50 3.95
C LEU A 102 58.12 35.48 4.18
N PRO A 103 58.67 34.61 5.09
CA PRO A 103 59.26 33.36 4.56
C PRO A 103 59.29 32.12 5.50
N LEU A 104 59.62 31.01 4.84
CA LEU A 104 60.34 29.79 5.25
C LEU A 104 59.66 28.66 6.01
N VAL A 105 59.78 27.48 5.40
CA VAL A 105 59.33 26.15 5.80
C VAL A 105 60.33 25.54 6.78
N VAL A 106 59.85 25.08 7.94
CA VAL A 106 60.51 24.07 8.77
C VAL A 106 59.53 22.93 9.04
N ALA A 107 59.99 21.71 8.77
CA ALA A 107 59.26 20.48 8.89
C ALA A 107 59.00 20.09 10.36
N GLY A 108 57.84 19.47 10.60
CA GLY A 108 57.66 18.55 11.72
C GLY A 108 57.36 19.16 13.09
N VAL A 109 56.20 19.81 13.25
CA VAL A 109 55.55 19.95 14.57
C VAL A 109 54.03 19.78 14.41
N LYS A 110 53.44 18.89 15.22
CA LYS A 110 51.99 18.59 15.30
C LYS A 110 51.18 19.89 15.39
N ARG A 111 50.25 20.14 14.45
CA ARG A 111 49.36 21.30 14.54
C ARG A 111 48.13 21.04 15.41
N PRO A 112 47.76 21.98 16.30
CA PRO A 112 46.52 21.94 17.07
C PRO A 112 45.28 22.13 16.18
N ARG A 113 44.14 21.64 16.66
CA ARG A 113 42.80 21.87 16.09
C ARG A 113 42.43 23.36 16.14
N SER A 114 42.65 24.08 15.05
CA SER A 114 42.04 25.41 14.84
C SER A 114 42.11 25.83 13.37
N HIS A 115 41.35 25.17 12.50
CA HIS A 115 40.99 25.63 11.15
C HIS A 115 39.75 24.84 10.68
N LEU A 116 38.58 25.24 11.15
CA LEU A 116 37.28 24.91 10.55
C LEU A 116 36.35 26.12 10.72
N ASP A 117 36.81 27.29 10.27
CA ASP A 117 35.95 28.47 10.12
C ASP A 117 36.34 29.17 8.82
N GLU A 118 36.13 28.47 7.70
CA GLU A 118 35.66 29.16 6.50
C GLU A 118 34.17 28.87 6.40
N PRO A 119 33.29 29.88 6.40
CA PRO A 119 31.90 29.68 6.04
C PRO A 119 31.87 29.40 4.54
N GLU A 120 31.95 28.12 4.16
CA GLU A 120 31.29 27.65 2.94
C GLU A 120 29.93 28.37 2.87
N PRO A 121 29.61 29.11 1.79
CA PRO A 121 28.31 29.75 1.68
C PRO A 121 27.30 28.63 1.93
N PRO A 122 26.31 28.82 2.83
CA PRO A 122 25.37 27.75 3.10
C PRO A 122 24.73 27.42 1.75
N VAL A 123 25.13 26.30 1.16
CA VAL A 123 24.41 25.69 0.06
C VAL A 123 23.14 25.26 0.73
N SER A 124 22.21 26.20 0.82
CA SER A 124 20.88 25.94 1.29
C SER A 124 20.36 24.95 0.26
N ARG A 125 20.46 23.65 0.57
CA ARG A 125 19.63 22.62 -0.04
C ARG A 125 18.20 22.89 0.43
N ARG A 126 17.70 24.09 0.12
CA ARG A 126 16.28 24.41 0.18
C ARG A 126 15.68 23.51 -0.88
N TRP A 127 14.80 22.61 -0.45
CA TRP A 127 13.91 21.89 -1.32
C TRP A 127 13.25 22.91 -2.24
N ARG A 128 13.62 22.89 -3.53
CA ARG A 128 13.11 23.85 -4.52
C ARG A 128 11.67 23.54 -4.92
N SER A 129 11.16 22.37 -4.56
CA SER A 129 9.81 21.90 -4.85
C SER A 129 8.85 22.27 -3.73
N THR A 130 7.75 22.91 -4.08
CA THR A 130 6.62 23.09 -3.15
C THR A 130 5.91 21.74 -2.96
N PRO A 131 5.51 21.38 -1.73
CA PRO A 131 4.77 20.16 -1.49
C PRO A 131 3.45 20.19 -2.28
N PRO A 132 2.98 19.03 -2.78
CA PRO A 132 1.73 18.97 -3.51
C PRO A 132 0.55 19.18 -2.54
N VAL A 133 -0.52 19.80 -3.04
CA VAL A 133 -1.74 20.10 -2.26
C VAL A 133 -2.92 19.46 -2.95
N LEU A 134 -3.75 18.76 -2.18
CA LEU A 134 -5.00 18.18 -2.67
C LEU A 134 -6.10 19.25 -2.57
N PRO A 135 -6.79 19.61 -3.66
CA PRO A 135 -7.93 20.52 -3.58
C PRO A 135 -9.06 19.94 -2.72
N PRO A 136 -9.95 20.78 -2.19
CA PRO A 136 -11.09 20.33 -1.41
C PRO A 136 -12.01 19.40 -2.22
N GLN A 137 -12.76 18.54 -1.52
CA GLN A 137 -13.75 17.68 -2.16
C GLN A 137 -14.83 18.53 -2.84
N PRO A 138 -15.25 18.19 -4.07
CA PRO A 138 -16.35 18.89 -4.73
C PRO A 138 -17.65 18.73 -3.94
N PRO A 139 -18.58 19.71 -4.02
CA PRO A 139 -19.86 19.61 -3.36
C PRO A 139 -20.69 18.42 -3.90
N PRO A 140 -21.53 17.80 -3.07
CA PRO A 140 -22.39 16.69 -3.49
C PRO A 140 -23.26 17.07 -4.69
N ASN A 141 -23.20 16.25 -5.73
CA ASN A 141 -24.04 16.33 -6.92
C ASN A 141 -24.28 14.91 -7.47
N PRO A 142 -25.17 14.71 -8.46
CA PRO A 142 -25.49 13.38 -8.97
C PRO A 142 -24.26 12.56 -9.42
N HIS A 143 -23.24 13.21 -9.98
CA HIS A 143 -22.00 12.53 -10.41
C HIS A 143 -21.13 12.11 -9.23
N THR A 144 -20.95 12.98 -8.22
CA THR A 144 -20.12 12.64 -7.05
C THR A 144 -20.79 11.56 -6.21
N ILE A 145 -22.11 11.64 -6.02
CA ILE A 145 -22.90 10.63 -5.30
C ILE A 145 -22.83 9.27 -6.01
N TYR A 146 -22.94 9.27 -7.35
CA TYR A 146 -22.77 8.06 -8.14
C TYR A 146 -21.38 7.43 -7.94
N LEU A 147 -20.30 8.22 -8.05
CA LEU A 147 -18.93 7.75 -7.87
C LEU A 147 -18.69 7.20 -6.46
N GLU A 148 -19.22 7.86 -5.43
CA GLU A 148 -19.16 7.38 -4.04
C GLU A 148 -19.92 6.06 -3.87
N GLY A 149 -21.10 5.93 -4.50
CA GLY A 149 -21.89 4.70 -4.49
C GLY A 149 -21.18 3.50 -5.14
N LEU A 150 -20.20 3.73 -6.03
CA LEU A 150 -19.44 2.64 -6.65
C LEU A 150 -18.56 1.87 -5.67
N LEU A 151 -18.23 2.47 -4.52
CA LEU A 151 -17.43 1.83 -3.48
C LEU A 151 -18.18 0.73 -2.74
N THR A 152 -19.50 0.62 -2.90
CA THR A 152 -20.32 -0.36 -2.21
C THR A 152 -19.78 -1.78 -2.46
N PRO A 153 -19.36 -2.51 -1.40
CA PRO A 153 -18.86 -3.86 -1.54
C PRO A 153 -20.01 -4.83 -1.74
N ARG A 154 -19.71 -5.93 -2.41
CA ARG A 154 -20.57 -7.09 -2.62
C ARG A 154 -19.79 -8.35 -2.29
N SER A 155 -20.51 -9.38 -1.88
CA SER A 155 -19.93 -10.71 -1.70
C SER A 155 -19.82 -11.41 -3.04
N LEU A 156 -18.65 -11.96 -3.32
CA LEU A 156 -18.36 -12.84 -4.44
C LEU A 156 -17.96 -14.21 -3.89
N LEU A 157 -18.82 -15.21 -4.10
CA LEU A 157 -18.50 -16.61 -3.88
C LEU A 157 -17.80 -17.14 -5.12
N LEU A 158 -16.49 -17.39 -5.02
CA LEU A 158 -15.68 -17.92 -6.11
C LEU A 158 -15.33 -19.37 -5.81
N THR A 159 -15.79 -20.28 -6.67
CA THR A 159 -15.45 -21.70 -6.62
C THR A 159 -14.42 -22.04 -7.69
N LEU A 160 -13.28 -22.57 -7.27
CA LEU A 160 -12.20 -23.04 -8.12
C LEU A 160 -12.29 -24.56 -8.28
N LYS A 161 -12.15 -24.99 -9.53
CA LYS A 161 -12.19 -26.38 -9.97
C LYS A 161 -10.79 -26.82 -10.38
N SER A 162 -10.04 -27.42 -9.47
CA SER A 162 -8.73 -27.99 -9.80
C SER A 162 -8.87 -29.45 -10.25
N GLY A 163 -8.13 -29.84 -11.27
CA GLY A 163 -8.06 -31.23 -11.73
C GLY A 163 -6.97 -31.97 -10.98
N CYS A 164 -7.30 -33.08 -10.33
CA CYS A 164 -6.33 -33.96 -9.71
C CYS A 164 -5.77 -34.93 -10.77
N GLY A 165 -4.49 -35.33 -10.63
CA GLY A 165 -3.82 -36.24 -11.56
C GLY A 165 -4.44 -37.64 -11.67
N ASP A 166 -5.33 -37.99 -10.74
CA ASP A 166 -6.12 -39.24 -10.74
C ASP A 166 -7.49 -39.12 -11.47
N GLY A 167 -7.79 -37.95 -12.05
CA GLY A 167 -9.05 -37.67 -12.73
C GLY A 167 -10.17 -37.18 -11.80
N SER A 168 -9.93 -37.09 -10.49
CA SER A 168 -10.87 -36.47 -9.55
C SER A 168 -10.81 -34.93 -9.62
N GLN A 169 -11.88 -34.26 -9.19
CA GLN A 169 -11.97 -32.80 -9.22
C GLN A 169 -12.04 -32.26 -7.79
N LEU A 170 -11.05 -31.45 -7.42
CA LEU A 170 -11.04 -30.75 -6.14
C LEU A 170 -11.77 -29.41 -6.29
N MET A 171 -12.72 -29.18 -5.39
CA MET A 171 -13.45 -27.91 -5.31
C MET A 171 -12.95 -27.09 -4.13
N SER A 172 -12.51 -25.87 -4.38
CA SER A 172 -12.21 -24.89 -3.33
C SER A 172 -13.12 -23.68 -3.49
N THR A 173 -13.89 -23.37 -2.46
CA THR A 173 -14.82 -22.23 -2.47
C THR A 173 -14.31 -21.16 -1.51
N GLN A 174 -14.16 -19.94 -2.03
CA GLN A 174 -13.64 -18.79 -1.31
C GLN A 174 -14.61 -17.61 -1.38
N TYR A 175 -14.77 -16.93 -0.26
CA TYR A 175 -15.51 -15.67 -0.18
C TYR A 175 -14.56 -14.51 -0.46
N ARG A 176 -14.91 -13.67 -1.43
CA ARG A 176 -14.19 -12.44 -1.77
C ARG A 176 -15.13 -11.25 -1.73
N SER A 177 -14.58 -10.06 -1.51
CA SER A 177 -15.32 -8.81 -1.68
C SER A 177 -15.02 -8.22 -3.05
N ILE A 178 -16.04 -7.68 -3.70
CA ILE A 178 -15.88 -6.90 -4.94
C ILE A 178 -16.79 -5.68 -4.90
N THR A 179 -16.28 -4.55 -5.33
CA THR A 179 -16.98 -3.27 -5.43
C THR A 179 -17.60 -3.08 -6.80
N ASN A 180 -18.53 -2.13 -6.93
CA ASN A 180 -19.04 -1.77 -8.25
C ASN A 180 -17.95 -1.14 -9.14
N VAL A 181 -16.87 -0.59 -8.57
CA VAL A 181 -15.67 -0.17 -9.32
C VAL A 181 -15.02 -1.38 -10.00
N GLY A 182 -14.74 -2.45 -9.23
CA GLY A 182 -14.16 -3.67 -9.77
C GLY A 182 -15.02 -4.31 -10.86
N LEU A 183 -16.35 -4.34 -10.67
CA LEU A 183 -17.30 -4.79 -11.68
C LEU A 183 -17.25 -3.94 -12.96
N LEU A 184 -17.25 -2.61 -12.82
CA LEU A 184 -17.20 -1.69 -13.95
C LEU A 184 -15.92 -1.86 -14.77
N LEU A 185 -14.78 -1.97 -14.09
CA LEU A 185 -13.48 -2.15 -14.73
C LEU A 185 -13.35 -3.52 -15.39
N GLY A 186 -13.76 -4.59 -14.70
CA GLY A 186 -13.78 -5.95 -15.28
C GLY A 186 -14.60 -6.02 -16.56
N ASN A 187 -15.81 -5.44 -16.56
CA ASN A 187 -16.66 -5.35 -17.75
C ASN A 187 -16.01 -4.50 -18.86
N ALA A 188 -15.37 -3.37 -18.52
CA ALA A 188 -14.70 -2.52 -19.50
C ALA A 188 -13.53 -3.21 -20.19
N ILE A 189 -12.76 -4.03 -19.46
CA ILE A 189 -11.65 -4.82 -19.98
C ILE A 189 -12.18 -5.93 -20.88
N GLN A 190 -13.16 -6.71 -20.40
CA GLN A 190 -13.74 -7.83 -21.14
C GLN A 190 -14.25 -7.41 -22.54
N ASN A 191 -14.86 -6.22 -22.63
CA ASN A 191 -15.43 -5.73 -23.89
C ASN A 191 -14.38 -5.24 -24.91
N ARG A 192 -13.11 -5.09 -24.51
CA ARG A 192 -12.10 -4.40 -25.32
C ARG A 192 -10.83 -5.18 -25.54
N LEU A 193 -10.43 -5.96 -24.54
CA LEU A 193 -9.17 -6.66 -24.52
C LEU A 193 -9.41 -8.16 -24.42
N ASP A 194 -8.63 -8.91 -25.20
CA ASP A 194 -8.55 -10.36 -25.08
C ASP A 194 -7.63 -10.73 -23.90
N ILE A 195 -8.10 -10.44 -22.70
CA ILE A 195 -7.38 -10.70 -21.44
C ILE A 195 -8.27 -11.59 -20.57
N PRO A 196 -7.68 -12.62 -19.93
CA PRO A 196 -8.41 -13.50 -19.03
C PRO A 196 -8.92 -12.71 -17.81
N VAL A 197 -10.18 -12.29 -17.81
CA VAL A 197 -10.83 -11.55 -16.73
C VAL A 197 -12.06 -12.31 -16.24
N LEU A 198 -12.39 -12.17 -14.95
CA LEU A 198 -13.58 -12.81 -14.41
C LEU A 198 -14.86 -12.17 -14.97
N GLN A 199 -15.65 -12.95 -15.68
CA GLN A 199 -16.92 -12.50 -16.26
C GLN A 199 -17.98 -12.31 -15.17
N LEU A 200 -18.30 -11.05 -14.88
CA LEU A 200 -19.29 -10.64 -13.89
C LEU A 200 -20.29 -9.67 -14.51
N PRO A 201 -21.55 -9.66 -14.05
CA PRO A 201 -22.55 -8.74 -14.59
C PRO A 201 -22.14 -7.28 -14.34
N PRO A 202 -22.61 -6.35 -15.18
CA PRO A 202 -22.39 -4.93 -14.94
C PRO A 202 -23.06 -4.50 -13.61
N PRO A 203 -22.61 -3.39 -12.99
CA PRO A 203 -23.14 -2.93 -11.71
C PRO A 203 -24.66 -2.74 -11.66
N SER A 204 -25.28 -2.40 -12.80
CA SER A 204 -26.73 -2.21 -12.95
C SER A 204 -27.54 -3.50 -12.88
N GLU A 205 -26.93 -4.63 -13.25
CA GLU A 205 -27.57 -5.95 -13.28
C GLU A 205 -27.17 -6.82 -12.10
N ALA A 206 -26.06 -6.50 -11.45
CA ALA A 206 -25.61 -7.19 -10.25
C ALA A 206 -26.63 -6.98 -9.11
N GLN A 207 -27.25 -8.06 -8.63
CA GLN A 207 -28.17 -8.08 -7.49
C GLN A 207 -27.67 -9.07 -6.45
N GLY A 208 -27.64 -8.67 -5.18
CA GLY A 208 -27.21 -9.54 -4.07
C GLY A 208 -25.75 -10.01 -4.15
N SER A 209 -25.51 -11.20 -3.61
CA SER A 209 -24.24 -11.92 -3.67
C SER A 209 -24.02 -12.50 -5.07
N LEU A 210 -22.79 -12.42 -5.57
CA LEU A 210 -22.39 -12.97 -6.85
C LEU A 210 -21.74 -14.33 -6.65
N GLU A 211 -21.99 -15.28 -7.54
CA GLU A 211 -21.36 -16.61 -7.50
C GLU A 211 -20.72 -16.92 -8.85
N ARG A 212 -19.48 -17.42 -8.85
CA ARG A 212 -18.78 -17.84 -10.06
C ARG A 212 -17.96 -19.08 -9.84
N VAL A 213 -17.89 -19.90 -10.89
CA VAL A 213 -17.09 -21.11 -10.92
C VAL A 213 -16.04 -20.97 -12.03
N ILE A 214 -14.78 -21.22 -11.71
CA ILE A 214 -13.66 -21.15 -12.66
C ILE A 214 -12.87 -22.47 -12.62
N GLN A 215 -12.48 -22.97 -13.77
CA GLN A 215 -11.55 -24.10 -13.89
C GLN A 215 -10.12 -23.62 -13.65
N GLY A 216 -9.42 -24.26 -12.72
CA GLY A 216 -8.07 -23.91 -12.31
C GLY A 216 -7.91 -23.75 -10.79
N GLU A 217 -6.73 -23.30 -10.40
CA GLU A 217 -6.36 -23.01 -9.01
C GLU A 217 -5.65 -21.66 -8.91
N LEU A 218 -5.57 -21.11 -7.69
CA LEU A 218 -4.84 -19.85 -7.49
C LEU A 218 -3.35 -20.10 -7.72
N LEU A 219 -2.70 -19.16 -8.39
CA LEU A 219 -1.25 -19.18 -8.54
C LEU A 219 -0.56 -19.18 -7.16
N GLU A 220 -1.12 -18.46 -6.19
CA GLU A 220 -0.64 -18.47 -4.80
C GLU A 220 -0.56 -19.85 -4.17
N ALA A 221 -1.51 -20.74 -4.47
CA ALA A 221 -1.57 -22.07 -3.86
C ALA A 221 -0.47 -23.01 -4.36
N ILE A 222 0.02 -22.79 -5.59
CA ILE A 222 1.02 -23.66 -6.22
C ILE A 222 2.39 -23.01 -6.37
N TRP A 223 2.51 -21.69 -6.18
CA TRP A 223 3.71 -20.92 -6.52
C TRP A 223 4.96 -21.47 -5.84
N TYR A 224 4.88 -21.81 -4.55
CA TYR A 224 5.99 -22.38 -3.80
C TYR A 224 6.58 -23.65 -4.44
N ASP A 225 5.71 -24.53 -4.95
CA ASP A 225 6.09 -25.83 -5.51
C ASP A 225 6.52 -25.77 -6.99
N LEU A 226 6.35 -24.62 -7.66
CA LEU A 226 6.72 -24.47 -9.07
C LEU A 226 8.25 -24.48 -9.26
N THR A 227 8.68 -25.10 -10.35
CA THR A 227 10.08 -24.97 -10.79
C THR A 227 10.39 -23.53 -11.20
N PRO A 228 11.66 -23.09 -11.12
CA PRO A 228 12.05 -21.76 -11.57
C PRO A 228 11.58 -21.45 -13.00
N GLU A 229 11.71 -22.40 -13.93
CA GLU A 229 11.31 -22.26 -15.33
C GLU A 229 9.81 -22.00 -15.47
N ALA A 230 8.99 -22.68 -14.66
CA ALA A 230 7.55 -22.47 -14.63
C ALA A 230 7.19 -21.08 -14.09
N LYS A 231 7.87 -20.61 -13.03
CA LYS A 231 7.71 -19.25 -12.49
C LYS A 231 8.05 -18.19 -13.54
N TYR A 232 9.18 -18.33 -14.25
CA TYR A 232 9.53 -17.47 -15.39
C TYR A 232 8.47 -17.53 -16.50
N GLY A 233 7.91 -18.72 -16.77
CA GLY A 233 6.81 -18.90 -17.71
C GLY A 233 5.59 -18.06 -17.37
N TYR A 234 5.16 -18.05 -16.11
CA TYR A 234 4.05 -17.21 -15.64
C TYR A 234 4.38 -15.72 -15.62
N ALA A 235 5.59 -15.35 -15.16
CA ALA A 235 6.04 -13.96 -15.15
C ALA A 235 6.00 -13.34 -16.57
N ARG A 236 6.44 -14.10 -17.59
CA ARG A 236 6.36 -13.69 -19.00
C ARG A 236 4.94 -13.60 -19.54
N GLN A 237 4.04 -14.48 -19.09
CA GLN A 237 2.61 -14.36 -19.42
C GLN A 237 2.03 -13.07 -18.81
N LEU A 238 2.34 -12.79 -17.54
CA LEU A 238 1.93 -11.54 -16.88
C LEU A 238 2.49 -10.30 -17.58
N ARG A 239 3.75 -10.32 -18.01
CA ARG A 239 4.33 -9.23 -18.81
C ARG A 239 3.49 -8.91 -20.03
N ARG A 240 3.06 -9.94 -20.78
CA ARG A 240 2.19 -9.75 -21.95
C ARG A 240 0.84 -9.17 -21.56
N ILE A 241 0.22 -9.68 -20.49
CA ILE A 241 -1.07 -9.19 -19.99
C ILE A 241 -0.96 -7.73 -19.55
N VAL A 242 0.01 -7.37 -18.70
CA VAL A 242 0.23 -6.01 -18.20
C VAL A 242 0.50 -5.04 -19.35
N ASN A 243 1.28 -5.44 -20.35
CA ASN A 243 1.54 -4.62 -21.54
C ASN A 243 0.28 -4.43 -22.39
N ASN A 244 -0.52 -5.48 -22.59
CA ASN A 244 -1.79 -5.40 -23.30
C ASN A 244 -2.80 -4.50 -22.56
N LEU A 245 -2.85 -4.57 -21.22
CA LEU A 245 -3.65 -3.65 -20.38
C LEU A 245 -3.21 -2.20 -20.60
N ARG A 246 -1.91 -1.93 -20.42
CA ARG A 246 -1.35 -0.58 -20.54
C ARG A 246 -1.49 0.00 -21.95
N GLY A 247 -1.34 -0.82 -22.99
CA GLY A 247 -1.49 -0.40 -24.38
C GLY A 247 -2.95 -0.24 -24.81
N GLY A 248 -3.77 -1.26 -24.56
CA GLY A 248 -5.13 -1.35 -25.08
C GLY A 248 -6.13 -0.45 -24.37
N MET A 249 -5.97 -0.20 -23.07
CA MET A 249 -6.85 0.72 -22.33
C MET A 249 -6.47 2.20 -22.49
N THR A 250 -5.33 2.51 -23.11
CA THR A 250 -4.95 3.91 -23.43
C THR A 250 -5.92 4.54 -24.44
N SER A 251 -6.60 3.72 -25.25
CA SER A 251 -7.61 4.13 -26.25
C SER A 251 -9.05 4.09 -25.74
N VAL A 252 -9.30 3.91 -24.44
CA VAL A 252 -10.64 4.10 -23.84
C VAL A 252 -10.97 5.60 -23.79
N ARG A 253 -11.22 6.16 -24.97
CA ARG A 253 -11.83 7.46 -25.19
C ARG A 253 -13.21 7.21 -25.80
N THR A 254 -14.24 7.54 -25.04
CA THR A 254 -15.62 7.57 -25.53
C THR A 254 -15.70 8.54 -26.72
N PRO A 255 -16.25 8.17 -27.88
CA PRO A 255 -16.38 9.05 -29.02
C PRO A 255 -17.65 9.90 -28.87
N ALA A 256 -17.66 10.93 -28.01
CA ALA A 256 -18.75 11.92 -27.98
C ALA A 256 -18.46 13.13 -27.08
N THR A 257 -17.26 13.73 -27.14
CA THR A 257 -17.08 15.13 -26.69
C THR A 257 -15.75 15.67 -27.15
N THR A 258 -15.81 16.74 -27.92
CA THR A 258 -14.68 17.53 -28.41
C THR A 258 -14.03 18.29 -27.26
N VAL A 259 -13.35 17.60 -26.36
CA VAL A 259 -12.50 18.20 -25.32
C VAL A 259 -11.19 17.43 -25.33
N GLY A 260 -10.09 18.18 -25.48
CA GLY A 260 -8.79 17.68 -25.91
C GLY A 260 -8.17 16.57 -25.05
N LYS A 261 -7.05 16.06 -25.56
CA LYS A 261 -6.09 15.09 -24.97
C LYS A 261 -5.95 15.20 -23.43
N THR A 262 -6.91 14.71 -22.65
CA THR A 262 -6.90 14.82 -21.20
C THR A 262 -6.53 13.46 -20.60
N ASN A 263 -5.36 13.43 -19.96
CA ASN A 263 -4.87 12.35 -19.13
C ASN A 263 -5.73 12.31 -17.85
N LEU A 264 -6.90 11.66 -17.91
CA LEU A 264 -7.80 11.54 -16.77
C LEU A 264 -7.28 10.45 -15.82
N LEU A 265 -7.00 10.84 -14.58
CA LEU A 265 -6.51 9.96 -13.51
C LEU A 265 -7.68 9.53 -12.62
N GLY A 266 -7.78 8.23 -12.30
CA GLY A 266 -8.78 7.65 -11.40
C GLY A 266 -9.28 6.27 -11.83
N SER A 267 -10.03 5.61 -10.95
CA SER A 267 -10.64 4.29 -11.14
C SER A 267 -12.01 4.32 -11.83
N ALA A 268 -12.78 5.40 -11.66
CA ALA A 268 -14.09 5.57 -12.30
C ALA A 268 -14.36 7.04 -12.61
N PHE A 269 -15.23 7.32 -13.59
CA PHE A 269 -15.50 8.67 -14.09
C PHE A 269 -17.00 8.95 -14.22
N SER A 270 -17.42 10.15 -13.86
CA SER A 270 -18.79 10.63 -14.07
C SER A 270 -18.79 12.15 -14.19
N GLY A 271 -19.22 12.67 -15.35
CA GLY A 271 -19.10 14.09 -15.67
C GLY A 271 -17.63 14.55 -15.62
N PRO A 272 -17.31 15.71 -15.01
CA PRO A 272 -15.93 16.19 -14.87
C PRO A 272 -15.16 15.52 -13.72
N TYR A 273 -15.80 14.61 -12.98
CA TYR A 273 -15.27 14.03 -11.76
C TYR A 273 -14.75 12.61 -11.98
N CYS A 274 -13.77 12.25 -11.17
CA CYS A 274 -13.23 10.91 -11.09
C CYS A 274 -13.12 10.45 -9.64
N LEU A 275 -13.24 9.15 -9.45
CA LEU A 275 -12.95 8.46 -8.20
C LEU A 275 -11.48 8.03 -8.20
N ILE A 276 -10.74 8.42 -7.17
CA ILE A 276 -9.35 8.03 -6.94
C ILE A 276 -9.33 7.08 -5.74
N LEU A 277 -8.55 6.00 -5.82
CA LEU A 277 -8.43 4.96 -4.80
C LEU A 277 -6.98 4.70 -4.42
N ASP A 278 -6.79 4.33 -3.16
CA ASP A 278 -5.59 3.68 -2.65
C ASP A 278 -6.01 2.68 -1.56
N GLN A 279 -6.03 1.39 -1.91
CA GLN A 279 -6.36 0.32 -0.98
C GLN A 279 -5.10 -0.25 -0.33
N HIS A 280 -5.23 -0.46 0.97
CA HIS A 280 -4.33 -1.18 1.85
C HIS A 280 -5.11 -2.31 2.52
N VAL A 281 -4.37 -3.18 3.21
CA VAL A 281 -4.91 -4.40 3.85
C VAL A 281 -6.06 -4.08 4.80
N GLN A 282 -5.96 -3.01 5.59
CA GLN A 282 -6.97 -2.65 6.57
C GLN A 282 -7.84 -1.47 6.13
N ASN A 283 -7.35 -0.63 5.22
CA ASN A 283 -7.97 0.65 4.91
C ASN A 283 -8.04 0.88 3.40
N THR A 284 -9.20 1.29 2.91
CA THR A 284 -9.35 1.83 1.55
C THR A 284 -9.51 3.34 1.65
N TYR A 285 -8.52 4.08 1.16
CA TYR A 285 -8.62 5.52 0.99
C TYR A 285 -9.22 5.83 -0.37
N TRP A 286 -10.07 6.86 -0.40
CA TRP A 286 -10.71 7.30 -1.63
C TRP A 286 -10.96 8.80 -1.61
N ALA A 287 -11.04 9.38 -2.81
CA ALA A 287 -11.38 10.77 -3.02
C ALA A 287 -12.08 10.95 -4.37
N VAL A 288 -13.08 11.83 -4.43
CA VAL A 288 -13.64 12.30 -5.70
C VAL A 288 -13.02 13.65 -6.05
N ARG A 289 -12.46 13.80 -7.24
CA ARG A 289 -11.82 15.05 -7.70
C ARG A 289 -12.18 15.37 -9.14
N ALA A 290 -12.13 16.64 -9.48
CA ALA A 290 -12.33 17.09 -10.86
C ALA A 290 -10.99 17.09 -11.60
N ARG A 291 -10.81 16.18 -12.56
CA ARG A 291 -9.60 16.09 -13.43
C ARG A 291 -8.26 16.19 -12.67
N PRO A 292 -8.00 15.31 -11.69
CA PRO A 292 -6.79 15.35 -10.88
C PRO A 292 -5.53 15.10 -11.72
N THR A 293 -4.46 15.75 -11.31
CA THR A 293 -3.11 15.60 -11.84
C THR A 293 -2.31 14.55 -11.07
N CYS A 294 -1.18 14.08 -11.63
CA CYS A 294 -0.23 13.21 -10.91
C CYS A 294 0.22 13.84 -9.58
N ARG A 295 0.40 15.17 -9.58
CA ARG A 295 0.79 15.92 -8.39
C ARG A 295 -0.30 15.89 -7.31
N GLU A 296 -1.56 16.08 -7.69
CA GLU A 296 -2.70 15.98 -6.76
C GLU A 296 -2.91 14.54 -6.29
N TYR A 297 -2.61 13.54 -7.11
CA TYR A 297 -2.64 12.15 -6.68
C TYR A 297 -1.62 11.86 -5.57
N VAL A 298 -0.39 12.37 -5.68
CA VAL A 298 0.61 12.26 -4.61
C VAL A 298 0.14 13.03 -3.35
N ALA A 299 -0.50 14.18 -3.51
CA ALA A 299 -1.12 14.88 -2.38
C ALA A 299 -2.22 14.03 -1.72
N PHE A 300 -3.03 13.32 -2.50
CA PHE A 300 -4.02 12.38 -1.99
C PHE A 300 -3.37 11.27 -1.15
N LEU A 301 -2.28 10.66 -1.61
CA LEU A 301 -1.54 9.65 -0.83
C LEU A 301 -1.00 10.22 0.50
N ALA A 302 -0.66 11.52 0.53
CA ALA A 302 -0.20 12.18 1.75
C ALA A 302 -1.33 12.51 2.74
N THR A 303 -2.60 12.57 2.28
CA THR A 303 -3.74 12.83 3.19
C THR A 303 -4.00 11.72 4.19
N SER A 304 -3.50 10.51 3.92
CA SER A 304 -3.61 9.35 4.80
C SER A 304 -2.45 9.21 5.79
N PHE A 305 -1.53 10.18 5.86
CA PHE A 305 -0.46 10.18 6.84
C PHE A 305 -0.99 10.25 8.28
N VAL A 306 -0.33 9.53 9.19
CA VAL A 306 -0.61 9.65 10.63
C VAL A 306 -0.20 11.04 11.13
N PRO A 307 -0.92 11.62 12.11
CA PRO A 307 -0.62 12.97 12.62
C PRO A 307 0.79 13.14 13.20
N SER A 308 1.46 12.04 13.57
CA SER A 308 2.82 12.05 14.11
C SER A 308 3.93 12.19 13.05
N VAL A 309 3.61 12.14 11.76
CA VAL A 309 4.62 12.28 10.69
C VAL A 309 5.15 13.72 10.67
N PRO A 310 6.47 13.95 10.86
CA PRO A 310 7.03 15.29 10.82
C PRO A 310 6.90 15.93 9.42
N THR A 311 6.58 17.23 9.37
CA THR A 311 6.44 17.98 8.11
C THR A 311 7.63 17.85 7.15
N PRO A 312 8.90 17.89 7.60
CA PRO A 312 10.04 17.69 6.69
C PRO A 312 10.04 16.31 6.03
N VAL A 313 9.61 15.26 6.73
CA VAL A 313 9.50 13.90 6.19
C VAL A 313 8.38 13.86 5.14
N ALA A 314 7.20 14.40 5.48
CA ALA A 314 6.08 14.46 4.55
C ALA A 314 6.44 15.21 3.26
N HIS A 315 7.12 16.36 3.37
CA HIS A 315 7.59 17.12 2.21
C HIS A 315 8.63 16.35 1.41
N ALA A 316 9.62 15.73 2.07
CA ALA A 316 10.68 15.00 1.38
C ALA A 316 10.12 13.83 0.56
N LEU A 317 9.14 13.08 1.10
CA LEU A 317 8.49 11.97 0.42
C LEU A 317 7.65 12.43 -0.78
N THR A 318 6.79 13.41 -0.56
CA THR A 318 5.86 13.90 -1.60
C THR A 318 6.57 14.66 -2.72
N CYS A 319 7.72 15.28 -2.45
CA CYS A 319 8.50 16.00 -3.45
C CYS A 319 9.38 15.10 -4.34
N GLN A 320 9.51 13.79 -4.05
CA GLN A 320 10.28 12.89 -4.92
C GLN A 320 9.59 12.64 -6.26
N PHE A 321 8.27 12.72 -6.29
CA PHE A 321 7.47 12.37 -7.46
C PHE A 321 7.45 13.52 -8.48
N ARG A 322 7.63 13.16 -9.75
CA ARG A 322 7.46 14.08 -10.88
C ARG A 322 5.97 14.40 -11.09
N SER A 323 5.70 15.49 -11.79
CA SER A 323 4.33 15.91 -12.14
C SER A 323 3.89 15.50 -13.54
N ASP A 324 4.82 15.06 -14.39
CA ASP A 324 4.65 14.85 -15.84
C ASP A 324 4.58 13.37 -16.25
N TYR A 325 4.32 12.46 -15.32
CA TYR A 325 4.15 11.04 -15.61
C TYR A 325 3.03 10.79 -16.62
N ARG A 326 3.20 9.76 -17.44
CA ARG A 326 2.10 9.27 -18.29
C ARG A 326 1.07 8.57 -17.40
N ILE A 327 -0.20 8.77 -17.72
CA ILE A 327 -1.29 8.02 -17.11
C ILE A 327 -1.48 6.73 -17.89
N ARG A 328 -1.46 5.60 -17.18
CA ARG A 328 -1.61 4.25 -17.72
C ARG A 328 -2.70 3.51 -16.97
N PHE A 329 -3.33 2.57 -17.65
CA PHE A 329 -4.22 1.65 -16.97
C PHE A 329 -3.40 0.67 -16.10
N THR A 330 -3.82 0.52 -14.86
CA THR A 330 -3.19 -0.33 -13.83
C THR A 330 -4.26 -1.23 -13.22
N HIS A 331 -3.88 -2.45 -12.86
CA HIS A 331 -4.63 -3.35 -12.00
C HIS A 331 -4.57 -2.90 -10.53
N GLY A 332 -3.41 -2.42 -10.06
CA GLY A 332 -3.22 -1.88 -8.71
C GLY A 332 -3.02 -2.91 -7.60
N GLU A 333 -3.12 -4.21 -7.92
CA GLU A 333 -2.93 -5.33 -6.97
C GLU A 333 -2.56 -6.65 -7.68
N VAL A 334 -1.51 -6.64 -8.51
CA VAL A 334 -1.04 -7.87 -9.18
C VAL A 334 -0.31 -8.76 -8.16
N SER A 335 -0.98 -9.80 -7.69
CA SER A 335 -0.45 -10.81 -6.75
C SER A 335 -0.82 -12.23 -7.19
N PRO A 336 -0.10 -13.26 -6.71
CA PRO A 336 -0.46 -14.66 -6.97
C PRO A 336 -1.89 -15.01 -6.51
N GLY A 337 -2.37 -14.35 -5.45
CA GLY A 337 -3.71 -14.56 -4.90
C GLY A 337 -4.84 -14.00 -5.77
N ASN A 338 -4.49 -13.18 -6.76
CA ASN A 338 -5.42 -12.60 -7.74
C ASN A 338 -5.28 -13.24 -9.13
N ILE A 339 -4.49 -14.32 -9.27
CA ILE A 339 -4.24 -15.00 -10.55
C ILE A 339 -4.74 -16.43 -10.45
N VAL A 340 -5.60 -16.83 -11.39
CA VAL A 340 -6.04 -18.23 -11.55
C VAL A 340 -5.31 -18.84 -12.74
N VAL A 341 -4.76 -20.03 -12.54
CA VAL A 341 -4.03 -20.78 -13.55
C VAL A 341 -4.66 -22.15 -13.79
N HIS A 342 -4.53 -22.63 -15.02
CA HIS A 342 -4.96 -23.96 -15.42
C HIS A 342 -4.09 -24.41 -16.60
N ASN A 343 -3.57 -25.65 -16.54
CA ASN A 343 -2.70 -26.22 -17.58
C ASN A 343 -1.55 -25.29 -17.98
N SER A 344 -0.80 -24.78 -16.99
CA SER A 344 0.35 -23.89 -17.17
C SER A 344 0.05 -22.53 -17.84
N LYS A 345 -1.24 -22.15 -17.91
CA LYS A 345 -1.68 -20.87 -18.48
C LYS A 345 -2.44 -20.05 -17.45
N ILE A 346 -2.27 -18.75 -17.52
CA ILE A 346 -3.14 -17.81 -16.79
C ILE A 346 -4.50 -17.78 -17.47
N VAL A 347 -5.54 -18.15 -16.72
CA VAL A 347 -6.91 -18.25 -17.22
C VAL A 347 -7.85 -17.22 -16.62
N CYS A 348 -7.48 -16.57 -15.52
CA CYS A 348 -8.25 -15.45 -14.97
C CYS A 348 -7.39 -14.52 -14.11
N ILE A 349 -7.59 -13.21 -14.26
CA ILE A 349 -7.12 -12.15 -13.36
C ILE A 349 -8.33 -11.61 -12.57
N LEU A 350 -8.22 -11.68 -11.24
CA LEU A 350 -9.20 -11.24 -10.24
C LEU A 350 -8.76 -9.93 -9.60
N GLY A 351 -9.61 -9.28 -8.80
CA GLY A 351 -9.18 -8.19 -7.93
C GLY A 351 -9.10 -6.80 -8.59
N TRP A 352 -10.06 -6.47 -9.45
CA TRP A 352 -10.10 -5.20 -10.20
C TRP A 352 -10.55 -3.98 -9.40
N ASP A 353 -10.78 -4.14 -8.10
CA ASP A 353 -11.21 -3.09 -7.18
C ASP A 353 -10.25 -1.91 -7.10
N ASN A 354 -8.96 -2.18 -7.29
CA ASN A 354 -7.87 -1.22 -7.24
C ASN A 354 -7.42 -0.73 -8.62
N GLY A 355 -8.11 -1.19 -9.66
CA GLY A 355 -7.78 -0.85 -11.02
C GLY A 355 -8.11 0.60 -11.34
N GLY A 356 -7.51 1.12 -12.41
CA GLY A 356 -7.81 2.47 -12.89
C GLY A 356 -6.72 3.06 -13.76
N TRP A 357 -6.87 4.33 -14.08
CA TRP A 357 -5.89 5.11 -14.82
C TRP A 357 -5.04 5.90 -13.83
N TYR A 358 -3.81 5.45 -13.60
CA TYR A 358 -2.89 6.00 -12.60
C TYR A 358 -1.53 6.33 -13.24
N PRO A 359 -0.65 7.07 -12.55
CA PRO A 359 0.70 7.32 -13.04
C PRO A 359 1.43 6.01 -13.38
N GLU A 360 2.26 6.00 -14.43
CA GLU A 360 2.91 4.80 -14.97
C GLU A 360 3.76 3.99 -13.97
N TRP A 361 4.21 4.63 -12.89
CA TRP A 361 4.94 4.01 -11.78
C TRP A 361 4.04 3.24 -10.80
N TRP A 362 2.74 3.51 -10.77
CA TRP A 362 1.82 3.05 -9.73
C TRP A 362 1.76 1.52 -9.63
N GLU A 363 1.56 0.82 -10.76
CA GLU A 363 1.53 -0.65 -10.75
C GLU A 363 2.82 -1.26 -10.23
N TYR A 364 3.97 -0.70 -10.64
CA TYR A 364 5.28 -1.19 -10.22
C TYR A 364 5.46 -1.01 -8.72
N ALA A 365 5.07 0.14 -8.17
CA ALA A 365 5.14 0.38 -6.73
C ALA A 365 4.18 -0.53 -5.94
N LYS A 366 2.93 -0.67 -6.40
CA LYS A 366 1.92 -1.51 -5.74
C LYS A 366 2.23 -3.00 -5.81
N PHE A 367 2.95 -3.46 -6.83
CA PHE A 367 3.39 -4.85 -6.93
C PHE A 367 4.14 -5.33 -5.68
N PHE A 368 4.96 -4.46 -5.06
CA PHE A 368 5.70 -4.78 -3.84
C PHE A 368 4.89 -4.65 -2.55
N GLU A 369 3.70 -4.03 -2.60
CA GLU A 369 2.75 -4.03 -1.48
C GLU A 369 1.74 -5.18 -1.57
N ALA A 370 1.65 -5.82 -2.74
CA ALA A 370 0.70 -6.87 -3.02
C ALA A 370 1.10 -8.12 -2.23
N ARG A 371 0.46 -8.34 -1.07
CA ARG A 371 0.80 -9.43 -0.17
C ARG A 371 0.71 -10.78 -0.87
N THR A 372 1.66 -11.64 -0.52
CA THR A 372 1.68 -13.05 -0.85
C THR A 372 2.00 -13.85 0.41
N SER A 373 1.74 -15.15 0.39
CA SER A 373 2.06 -16.03 1.52
C SER A 373 3.57 -15.99 1.86
N PRO A 374 3.97 -16.26 3.12
CA PRO A 374 5.37 -16.25 3.53
C PRO A 374 6.28 -17.18 2.72
N GLU A 375 5.70 -18.22 2.12
CA GLU A 375 6.41 -19.21 1.30
C GLU A 375 6.71 -18.65 -0.11
N ASN A 376 5.93 -17.67 -0.57
CA ASN A 376 5.97 -17.13 -1.93
C ASN A 376 6.73 -15.80 -2.04
N GLN A 377 7.64 -15.49 -1.09
CA GLN A 377 8.35 -14.20 -1.07
C GLN A 377 9.22 -13.95 -2.30
N ASP A 378 9.66 -15.00 -2.98
CA ASP A 378 10.41 -14.90 -4.23
C ASP A 378 9.57 -14.33 -5.39
N TRP A 379 8.25 -14.19 -5.24
CA TRP A 379 7.36 -13.50 -6.18
C TRP A 379 7.89 -12.13 -6.60
N TYR A 380 8.41 -11.36 -5.64
CA TYR A 380 8.86 -10.00 -5.90
C TYR A 380 10.13 -9.93 -6.75
N ASP A 381 10.92 -11.01 -6.77
CA ASP A 381 12.14 -11.10 -7.57
C ASP A 381 11.84 -11.18 -9.08
N PHE A 382 10.59 -11.50 -9.45
CA PHE A 382 10.15 -11.55 -10.84
C PHE A 382 9.66 -10.20 -11.39
N ALA A 383 9.79 -9.10 -10.63
CA ALA A 383 9.37 -7.76 -11.07
C ALA A 383 9.99 -7.36 -12.42
N ASP A 384 11.28 -7.63 -12.64
CA ASP A 384 11.99 -7.28 -13.88
C ASP A 384 11.53 -8.12 -15.09
N GLU A 385 11.01 -9.31 -14.85
CA GLU A 385 10.42 -10.15 -15.88
C GLU A 385 9.00 -9.68 -16.23
N ILE A 386 8.22 -9.28 -15.22
CA ILE A 386 6.81 -8.85 -15.36
C ILE A 386 6.70 -7.44 -15.95
N PHE A 387 7.54 -6.50 -15.53
CA PHE A 387 7.45 -5.10 -15.94
C PHE A 387 8.49 -4.74 -17.01
N MET A 388 8.10 -3.89 -17.96
CA MET A 388 9.05 -3.36 -18.96
C MET A 388 9.90 -2.23 -18.42
N ASP A 389 9.33 -1.41 -17.53
CA ASP A 389 9.95 -0.22 -16.96
C ASP A 389 9.96 -0.37 -15.44
N ALA A 390 11.12 -0.11 -14.83
CA ALA A 390 11.29 -0.06 -13.38
C ALA A 390 11.24 1.38 -12.86
N TYR A 391 10.70 1.57 -11.65
CA TYR A 391 10.54 2.88 -11.01
C TYR A 391 11.12 2.86 -9.59
N PRO A 392 12.44 2.70 -9.41
CA PRO A 392 13.06 2.49 -8.10
C PRO A 392 12.92 3.71 -7.17
N ASN A 393 13.02 4.93 -7.70
CA ASN A 393 12.89 6.15 -6.88
C ASN A 393 11.47 6.33 -6.37
N GLU A 394 10.48 6.12 -7.26
CA GLU A 394 9.06 6.16 -6.91
C GLU A 394 8.69 5.03 -5.96
N LEU A 395 9.25 3.83 -6.12
CA LEU A 395 9.08 2.72 -5.19
C LEU A 395 9.57 3.09 -3.79
N VAL A 396 10.80 3.60 -3.65
CA VAL A 396 11.36 4.01 -2.35
C VAL A 396 10.51 5.12 -1.71
N ALA A 397 10.11 6.11 -2.49
CA ALA A 397 9.26 7.19 -2.01
C ALA A 397 7.87 6.67 -1.58
N TYR A 398 7.28 5.75 -2.35
CA TYR A 398 5.99 5.14 -2.05
C TYR A 398 6.05 4.25 -0.81
N GLN A 399 7.10 3.45 -0.62
CA GLN A 399 7.28 2.69 0.63
C GLN A 399 7.41 3.63 1.85
N GLY A 400 8.04 4.80 1.68
CA GLY A 400 8.06 5.84 2.71
C GLY A 400 6.66 6.39 3.00
N ILE A 401 5.85 6.64 1.96
CA ILE A 401 4.43 7.01 2.08
C ILE A 401 3.65 5.93 2.84
N ALA A 402 3.75 4.66 2.42
CA ALA A 402 3.02 3.54 3.01
C ALA A 402 3.33 3.34 4.50
N ARG A 403 4.58 3.54 4.91
CA ARG A 403 5.00 3.52 6.34
C ARG A 403 4.44 4.69 7.15
N CYS A 404 4.16 5.81 6.50
CA CYS A 404 3.57 7.00 7.12
C CYS A 404 2.04 6.93 7.21
N GLN A 405 1.40 6.00 6.50
CA GLN A 405 -0.04 5.79 6.52
C GLN A 405 -0.47 4.88 7.69
N ARG A 406 -1.76 4.89 8.04
CA ARG A 406 -2.31 3.95 9.03
C ARG A 406 -2.37 2.55 8.42
N GLN A 407 -1.49 1.65 8.87
CA GLN A 407 -1.51 0.24 8.47
C GLN A 407 -2.68 -0.52 9.07
#